data_AF-A0A3B8WB90-F1
#
_entry.id   AF-A0A3B8WB90-F1
#
_cell.length_a   1.000
_cell.length_b   1.000
_cell.length_c   1.000
_cell.angle_alpha   90.00
_cell.angle_beta   90.00
_cell.angle_gamma   90.00
#
_symmetry.space_group_name_H-M   'P 1'
#
loop_
_entity.id
_entity.type
_entity.pdbx_description
1 polymer ?
#
loop_
_entity_poly.entity_id
_entity_poly.type
_entity_poly.pdbx_seq_one_letter_code
_entity_poly.pdbx_strand_id
1 'polypeptide(L)'
;MTAREQLQRTLELTRLERQADLEYYRQKVLLRSLHQRVEEGTTWYPVRLKEDYIGTGERLIIEVERTSRLEAPHAFQSGKSVNVFCNASGKPEKEHVGGVINYVRDNQMVITLNSEELPDWLDDGQLGVDVMFDEMTYREMELALQKVIKAEENRVAELRETLLGERAPLALAEKPAAQNEPHAGLLNGSQLEALQNVVRAADVAFIHGPPGTGKTTTLSRAIVAIARAEGQVLVCAPSNAAVDVLVEKLDELGLNVVRIGHPARVTEHTLSKTLDARIAAHAHFPELKSLRKRMEQLKGMAGKYKKRFGHHEKEQRRLLYEEARLLKADADLLEFYITNDLLNSAQAICCT
;
A
#
# COMPACT_ATOMS: atom_id res chain seq x y z
N MET A 1 8.83 17.57 29.68
CA MET A 1 7.70 17.01 28.93
C MET A 1 7.97 15.53 28.79
N THR A 2 7.10 14.69 29.32
CA THR A 2 7.30 13.24 29.25
C THR A 2 7.20 12.72 27.82
N ALA A 3 7.71 11.54 27.53
CA ALA A 3 7.62 10.87 26.23
C ALA A 3 6.16 10.72 25.80
N ARG A 4 5.27 10.38 26.75
CA ARG A 4 3.82 10.30 26.52
C ARG A 4 3.21 11.67 26.20
N GLU A 5 3.59 12.72 26.94
CA GLU A 5 3.12 14.09 26.65
C GLU A 5 3.57 14.56 25.25
N GLN A 6 4.82 14.29 24.86
CA GLN A 6 5.33 14.65 23.53
C GLN A 6 4.53 13.97 22.42
N LEU A 7 4.27 12.67 22.53
CA LEU A 7 3.47 11.93 21.56
C LEU A 7 1.99 12.34 21.56
N GLN A 8 1.45 12.70 22.71
CA GLN A 8 0.09 13.23 22.80
C GLN A 8 -0.03 14.56 22.03
N ARG A 9 0.97 15.43 22.15
CA ARG A 9 1.07 16.66 21.34
C ARG A 9 1.20 16.33 19.85
N THR A 10 2.01 15.35 19.46
CA THR A 10 2.11 14.90 18.06
C THR A 10 0.75 14.42 17.54
N LEU A 11 0.00 13.65 18.32
CA LEU A 11 -1.34 13.18 17.94
C LEU A 11 -2.32 14.34 17.72
N GLU A 12 -2.26 15.38 18.55
CA GLU A 12 -3.05 16.60 18.35
C GLU A 12 -2.66 17.34 17.07
N LEU A 13 -1.37 17.46 16.79
CA LEU A 13 -0.87 18.07 15.56
C LEU A 13 -1.30 17.29 14.31
N THR A 14 -1.23 15.95 14.33
CA THR A 14 -1.71 15.10 13.24
C THR A 14 -3.21 15.29 12.98
N ARG A 15 -4.02 15.48 14.04
CA ARG A 15 -5.46 15.77 13.89
C ARG A 15 -5.73 17.14 13.30
N LEU A 16 -4.95 18.14 13.68
CA LEU A 16 -5.02 19.48 13.11
C LEU A 16 -4.66 19.47 11.63
N GLU A 17 -3.60 18.76 11.25
CA GLU A 17 -3.20 18.58 9.85
C GLU A 17 -4.29 17.87 9.05
N ARG A 18 -4.86 16.77 9.58
CA ARG A 18 -6.00 16.07 8.96
C ARG A 18 -7.19 17.00 8.72
N GLN A 19 -7.51 17.84 9.70
CA GLN A 19 -8.63 18.78 9.58
C GLN A 19 -8.36 19.83 8.50
N ALA A 20 -7.15 20.39 8.47
CA ALA A 20 -6.77 21.37 7.45
C ALA A 20 -6.83 20.78 6.03
N ASP A 21 -6.31 19.57 5.82
CA ASP A 21 -6.33 18.92 4.52
C ASP A 21 -7.74 18.51 4.08
N LEU A 22 -8.58 18.05 5.02
CA LEU A 22 -9.98 17.77 4.73
C LEU A 22 -10.76 19.03 4.35
N GLU A 23 -10.53 20.14 5.05
CA GLU A 23 -11.13 21.44 4.72
C GLU A 23 -10.67 21.94 3.35
N TYR A 24 -9.38 21.81 3.05
CA TYR A 24 -8.83 22.10 1.73
C TYR A 24 -9.52 21.27 0.64
N TYR A 25 -9.64 19.96 0.84
CA TYR A 25 -10.34 19.05 -0.08
C TYR A 25 -11.81 19.45 -0.27
N ARG A 26 -12.52 19.77 0.82
CA ARG A 26 -13.92 20.22 0.76
C ARG A 26 -14.07 21.48 -0.09
N GLN A 27 -13.20 22.48 0.10
CA GLN A 27 -13.25 23.75 -0.62
C GLN A 27 -12.86 23.65 -2.09
N LYS A 28 -12.01 22.68 -2.46
CA LYS A 28 -11.47 22.52 -3.82
C LYS A 28 -12.18 21.45 -4.65
N VAL A 29 -12.81 20.47 -4.01
CA VAL A 29 -13.41 19.32 -4.72
C VAL A 29 -14.91 19.17 -4.45
N LEU A 30 -15.39 19.29 -3.20
CA LEU A 30 -16.81 19.05 -2.90
C LEU A 30 -17.71 20.26 -3.16
N LEU A 31 -17.24 21.46 -2.84
CA LEU A 31 -18.03 22.71 -2.95
C LEU A 31 -17.88 23.41 -4.31
N ARG A 32 -17.09 22.85 -5.23
CA ARG A 32 -16.77 23.44 -6.54
C ARG A 32 -17.57 22.78 -7.64
N SER A 33 -17.96 23.58 -8.63
CA SER A 33 -18.59 23.04 -9.84
C SER A 33 -17.59 22.20 -10.63
N LEU A 34 -18.07 21.26 -11.45
CA LEU A 34 -17.22 20.42 -12.28
C LEU A 34 -16.24 21.25 -13.14
N HIS A 35 -16.70 22.36 -13.71
CA HIS A 35 -15.85 23.27 -14.48
C HIS A 35 -14.68 23.82 -13.65
N GLN A 36 -14.95 24.27 -12.42
CA GLN A 36 -13.91 24.82 -11.53
C GLN A 36 -12.88 23.75 -11.15
N ARG A 37 -13.33 22.52 -10.85
CA ARG A 37 -12.40 21.42 -10.50
C ARG A 37 -11.47 21.04 -11.66
N VAL A 38 -12.00 21.08 -12.90
CA VAL A 38 -11.20 20.83 -14.12
C VAL A 38 -10.21 21.97 -14.39
N GLU A 39 -10.55 23.21 -14.02
CA GLU A 39 -9.66 24.38 -14.13
C GLU A 39 -8.56 24.38 -13.08
N GLU A 40 -8.88 23.98 -11.85
CA GLU A 40 -7.92 23.86 -10.75
C GLU A 40 -7.07 22.57 -10.84
N GLY A 41 -7.36 21.68 -11.80
CA GLY A 41 -6.59 20.45 -12.03
C GLY A 41 -6.83 19.33 -11.01
N THR A 42 -7.91 19.42 -10.22
CA THR A 42 -8.35 18.39 -9.26
C THR A 42 -9.28 17.34 -9.88
N THR A 43 -9.78 17.61 -11.09
CA THR A 43 -10.60 16.68 -11.88
C THR A 43 -10.08 16.59 -13.31
N TRP A 44 -10.00 15.38 -13.86
CA TRP A 44 -9.95 15.15 -15.31
C TRP A 44 -11.37 14.88 -15.82
N TYR A 45 -11.88 15.74 -16.71
CA TYR A 45 -13.17 15.57 -17.36
C TYR A 45 -13.26 16.37 -18.68
N PRO A 46 -13.86 15.83 -19.74
CA PRO A 46 -14.21 14.42 -19.90
C PRO A 46 -12.95 13.57 -20.12
N VAL A 47 -13.01 12.32 -19.66
CA VAL A 47 -12.06 11.25 -20.04
C VAL A 47 -12.79 10.17 -20.84
N ARG A 48 -12.03 9.42 -21.63
CA ARG A 48 -12.51 8.26 -22.37
C ARG A 48 -11.84 7.00 -21.80
N LEU A 49 -12.62 5.94 -21.60
CA LEU A 49 -12.07 4.61 -21.33
C LEU A 49 -11.36 4.10 -22.59
N LYS A 50 -10.08 3.76 -22.47
CA LYS A 50 -9.28 3.18 -23.54
C LYS A 50 -9.31 1.66 -23.49
N GLU A 51 -8.94 1.11 -22.35
CA GLU A 51 -8.83 -0.32 -22.11
C GLU A 51 -9.18 -0.62 -20.66
N ASP A 52 -9.68 -1.82 -20.42
CA ASP A 52 -9.83 -2.43 -19.12
C ASP A 52 -9.24 -3.84 -19.16
N TYR A 53 -8.60 -4.24 -18.06
CA TYR A 53 -8.01 -5.57 -17.95
C TYR A 53 -7.82 -5.96 -16.49
N ILE A 54 -7.60 -7.26 -16.26
CA ILE A 54 -7.26 -7.80 -14.95
C ILE A 54 -5.74 -7.80 -14.81
N GLY A 55 -5.23 -7.04 -13.84
CA GLY A 55 -3.81 -6.94 -13.53
C GLY A 55 -3.32 -7.95 -12.47
N THR A 56 -2.11 -7.70 -11.97
CA THR A 56 -1.50 -8.47 -10.87
C THR A 56 -2.39 -8.50 -9.63
N GLY A 57 -2.54 -9.68 -9.03
CA GLY A 57 -3.39 -9.86 -7.84
C GLY A 57 -4.90 -9.89 -8.14
N GLU A 58 -5.29 -10.18 -9.38
CA GLU A 58 -6.70 -10.23 -9.84
C GLU A 58 -7.46 -8.89 -9.68
N ARG A 59 -6.73 -7.77 -9.65
CA ARG A 59 -7.33 -6.44 -9.53
C ARG A 59 -7.75 -5.91 -10.89
N LEU A 60 -8.90 -5.22 -10.94
CA LEU A 60 -9.38 -4.54 -12.13
C LEU A 60 -8.59 -3.26 -12.38
N ILE A 61 -8.07 -3.12 -13.59
CA ILE A 61 -7.33 -1.95 -14.03
C ILE A 61 -8.05 -1.34 -15.21
N ILE A 62 -8.20 -0.02 -15.20
CA ILE A 62 -8.69 0.75 -16.33
C ILE A 62 -7.62 1.74 -16.79
N GLU A 63 -7.55 1.95 -18.10
CA GLU A 63 -6.81 3.02 -18.73
C GLU A 63 -7.79 4.07 -19.24
N VAL A 64 -7.63 5.31 -18.79
CA VAL A 64 -8.43 6.44 -19.25
C VAL A 64 -7.57 7.49 -19.91
N GLU A 65 -8.10 8.11 -20.96
CA GLU A 65 -7.44 9.17 -21.71
C GLU A 65 -8.24 10.47 -21.60
N ARG A 66 -7.55 11.56 -21.25
CA ARG A 66 -8.13 12.89 -21.21
C ARG A 66 -8.36 13.38 -22.65
N THR A 67 -9.58 13.80 -22.97
CA THR A 67 -9.93 14.23 -24.34
C THR A 67 -9.95 15.75 -24.53
N SER A 68 -9.66 16.52 -23.48
CA SER A 68 -9.68 17.98 -23.50
C SER A 68 -8.61 18.55 -22.57
N ARG A 69 -8.14 19.78 -22.81
CA ARG A 69 -7.14 20.46 -21.96
C ARG A 69 -5.88 19.60 -21.73
N LEU A 70 -5.34 19.04 -22.81
CA LEU A 70 -4.29 18.00 -22.78
C LEU A 70 -3.03 18.41 -22.02
N GLU A 71 -2.68 19.69 -22.02
CA GLU A 71 -1.46 20.19 -21.34
C GLU A 71 -1.77 20.96 -20.05
N ALA A 72 -3.02 20.94 -19.56
CA ALA A 72 -3.36 21.67 -18.36
C ALA A 72 -2.78 21.00 -17.11
N PRO A 73 -2.17 21.77 -16.18
CA PRO A 73 -1.60 21.23 -14.96
C PRO A 73 -2.66 20.53 -14.10
N HIS A 74 -2.23 19.52 -13.36
CA HIS A 74 -3.13 18.69 -12.56
C HIS A 74 -2.46 18.16 -11.29
N ALA A 75 -3.28 17.76 -10.33
CA ALA A 75 -2.84 17.23 -9.05
C ALA A 75 -2.61 15.71 -9.04
N PHE A 76 -2.95 14.99 -10.11
CA PHE A 76 -2.82 13.52 -10.18
C PHE A 76 -1.36 13.05 -10.21
N GLN A 77 -1.05 12.04 -9.41
CA GLN A 77 0.27 11.41 -9.28
C GLN A 77 0.11 9.93 -8.92
N SER A 78 1.11 9.11 -9.24
CA SER A 78 1.13 7.69 -8.87
C SER A 78 0.85 7.51 -7.37
N GLY A 79 -0.01 6.55 -7.06
CA GLY A 79 -0.45 6.22 -5.72
C GLY A 79 -1.59 7.08 -5.16
N LYS A 80 -1.94 8.23 -5.75
CA LYS A 80 -3.08 9.00 -5.21
C LYS A 80 -4.39 8.22 -5.33
N SER A 81 -5.20 8.31 -4.29
CA SER A 81 -6.57 7.82 -4.30
C SER A 81 -7.42 8.72 -5.20
N VAL A 82 -8.26 8.09 -6.02
CA VAL A 82 -9.14 8.77 -6.97
C VAL A 82 -10.53 8.18 -6.94
N ASN A 83 -11.49 8.93 -7.46
CA ASN A 83 -12.83 8.47 -7.70
C ASN A 83 -13.15 8.63 -9.18
N VAL A 84 -13.42 7.53 -9.85
CA VAL A 84 -13.90 7.51 -11.23
C VAL A 84 -15.41 7.67 -11.17
N PHE A 85 -15.98 8.57 -11.97
CA PHE A 85 -17.42 8.82 -11.98
C PHE A 85 -17.95 8.95 -13.40
N CYS A 86 -19.25 8.67 -13.58
CA CYS A 86 -19.98 8.95 -14.81
C CYS A 86 -20.97 10.10 -14.61
N ASN A 87 -21.07 10.98 -15.62
CA ASN A 87 -21.99 12.13 -15.59
C ASN A 87 -23.10 12.04 -16.67
N ALA A 88 -23.21 10.93 -17.39
CA ALA A 88 -24.13 10.76 -18.52
C ALA A 88 -25.62 10.85 -18.12
N SER A 89 -25.98 10.46 -16.90
CA SER A 89 -27.38 10.33 -16.48
C SER A 89 -28.03 11.64 -16.00
N GLY A 90 -27.28 12.73 -15.84
CA GLY A 90 -27.79 14.02 -15.34
C GLY A 90 -28.43 13.97 -13.94
N LYS A 91 -28.33 12.83 -13.23
CA LYS A 91 -28.88 12.62 -11.89
C LYS A 91 -27.85 12.95 -10.81
N PRO A 92 -28.29 13.40 -9.62
CA PRO A 92 -27.41 13.75 -8.51
C PRO A 92 -26.71 12.54 -7.84
N GLU A 93 -27.21 11.32 -8.05
CA GLU A 93 -26.48 10.09 -7.70
C GLU A 93 -25.46 9.81 -8.80
N LYS A 94 -24.29 10.43 -8.69
CA LYS A 94 -23.13 10.08 -9.52
C LYS A 94 -22.71 8.66 -9.17
N GLU A 95 -22.90 7.76 -10.13
CA GLU A 95 -22.25 6.46 -10.08
C GLU A 95 -20.74 6.67 -10.07
N HIS A 96 -20.09 6.03 -9.10
CA HIS A 96 -18.67 6.23 -8.88
C HIS A 96 -18.00 4.98 -8.33
N VAL A 97 -16.72 4.85 -8.60
CA VAL A 97 -15.86 3.78 -8.09
C VAL A 97 -14.53 4.37 -7.65
N GLY A 98 -14.12 4.03 -6.42
CA GLY A 98 -12.83 4.42 -5.90
C GLY A 98 -11.71 3.62 -6.56
N GLY A 99 -10.52 4.21 -6.66
CA GLY A 99 -9.34 3.53 -7.18
C GLY A 99 -8.05 4.21 -6.75
N VAL A 100 -6.94 3.61 -7.15
CA VAL A 100 -5.58 4.11 -6.92
C VAL A 100 -4.89 4.28 -8.25
N ILE A 101 -4.26 5.44 -8.47
CA ILE A 101 -3.50 5.70 -9.70
C ILE A 101 -2.24 4.83 -9.73
N ASN A 102 -2.06 4.07 -10.81
CA ASN A 102 -0.82 3.36 -11.10
C ASN A 102 0.22 4.36 -11.60
N TYR A 103 -0.07 5.02 -12.71
CA TYR A 103 0.73 6.12 -13.23
C TYR A 103 -0.13 7.08 -14.03
N VAL A 104 0.42 8.27 -14.23
CA VAL A 104 -0.08 9.26 -15.18
C VAL A 104 1.07 9.56 -16.14
N ARG A 105 0.83 9.42 -17.44
CA ARG A 105 1.80 9.75 -18.50
C ARG A 105 1.07 10.51 -19.59
N ASP A 106 1.56 11.70 -19.91
CA ASP A 106 0.94 12.61 -20.86
C ASP A 106 -0.55 12.82 -20.54
N ASN A 107 -1.44 12.27 -21.36
CA ASN A 107 -2.89 12.38 -21.25
C ASN A 107 -3.56 11.08 -20.79
N GLN A 108 -2.77 10.08 -20.43
CA GLN A 108 -3.24 8.76 -20.03
C GLN A 108 -3.03 8.57 -18.54
N MET A 109 -4.04 7.98 -17.92
CA MET A 109 -4.02 7.59 -16.52
C MET A 109 -4.45 6.14 -16.42
N VAL A 110 -3.64 5.34 -15.74
CA VAL A 110 -3.97 3.96 -15.42
C VAL A 110 -4.35 3.89 -13.96
N ILE A 111 -5.51 3.30 -13.68
CA ILE A 111 -6.13 3.26 -12.35
C ILE A 111 -6.46 1.82 -12.00
N THR A 112 -6.01 1.35 -10.85
CA THR A 112 -6.54 0.12 -10.27
C THR A 112 -7.80 0.43 -9.47
N LEU A 113 -8.91 -0.23 -9.79
CA LEU A 113 -10.20 -0.01 -9.14
C LEU A 113 -10.30 -0.79 -7.83
N ASN A 114 -10.95 -0.19 -6.84
CA ASN A 114 -11.32 -0.84 -5.58
C ASN A 114 -12.67 -1.56 -5.71
N SER A 115 -12.83 -2.35 -6.79
CA SER A 115 -14.04 -3.12 -7.09
C SER A 115 -13.66 -4.52 -7.57
N GLU A 116 -14.49 -5.51 -7.25
CA GLU A 116 -14.35 -6.89 -7.73
C GLU A 116 -14.87 -7.06 -9.17
N GLU A 117 -15.84 -6.22 -9.58
CA GLU A 117 -16.45 -6.22 -10.91
C GLU A 117 -16.32 -4.86 -11.59
N LEU A 118 -16.23 -4.85 -12.93
CA LEU A 118 -16.22 -3.63 -13.72
C LEU A 118 -17.61 -3.00 -13.64
N PRO A 119 -17.74 -1.73 -13.23
CA PRO A 119 -19.03 -1.07 -13.21
C PRO A 119 -19.63 -0.94 -14.62
N ASP A 120 -20.89 -1.35 -14.77
CA ASP A 120 -21.63 -1.34 -16.06
C ASP A 120 -21.66 0.04 -16.74
N TRP A 121 -21.57 1.12 -15.96
CA TRP A 121 -21.65 2.51 -16.42
C TRP A 121 -20.35 3.07 -16.98
N LEU A 122 -19.23 2.32 -16.92
CA LEU A 122 -17.95 2.80 -17.44
C LEU A 122 -18.01 3.12 -18.96
N ASP A 123 -18.90 2.45 -19.70
CA ASP A 123 -19.06 2.65 -21.14
C ASP A 123 -20.09 3.75 -21.51
N ASP A 124 -20.81 4.31 -20.54
CA ASP A 124 -21.88 5.29 -20.78
C ASP A 124 -21.37 6.67 -21.24
N GLY A 125 -20.05 6.87 -21.25
CA GLY A 125 -19.40 8.12 -21.63
C GLY A 125 -19.54 9.21 -20.57
N GLN A 126 -18.98 10.40 -20.84
CA GLN A 126 -18.87 11.49 -19.86
C GLN A 126 -18.22 11.04 -18.54
N LEU A 127 -17.17 10.22 -18.65
CA LEU A 127 -16.40 9.84 -17.48
C LEU A 127 -15.57 11.02 -16.98
N GLY A 128 -15.34 11.03 -15.68
CA GLY A 128 -14.34 11.88 -15.07
C GLY A 128 -13.63 11.17 -13.93
N VAL A 129 -12.51 11.74 -13.53
CA VAL A 129 -11.71 11.25 -12.40
C VAL A 129 -11.47 12.41 -11.46
N ASP A 130 -11.85 12.24 -10.20
CA ASP A 130 -11.61 13.20 -9.12
C ASP A 130 -10.45 12.71 -8.24
N VAL A 131 -9.54 13.61 -7.85
CA VAL A 131 -8.61 13.31 -6.74
C VAL A 131 -9.43 13.13 -5.46
N MET A 132 -9.04 12.19 -4.61
CA MET A 132 -9.65 11.94 -3.30
C MET A 132 -8.73 12.38 -2.16
N PHE A 133 -9.33 12.73 -1.02
CA PHE A 133 -8.63 12.92 0.24
C PHE A 133 -8.17 11.56 0.80
N ASP A 134 -6.90 11.47 1.22
CA ASP A 134 -6.34 10.25 1.79
C ASP A 134 -6.60 10.14 3.29
N GLU A 135 -7.81 9.72 3.65
CA GLU A 135 -8.22 9.54 5.05
C GLU A 135 -7.48 8.37 5.74
N MET A 136 -7.08 7.36 4.97
CA MET A 136 -6.48 6.14 5.52
C MET A 136 -5.11 6.41 6.13
N THR A 137 -4.28 7.25 5.50
CA THR A 137 -2.96 7.62 6.02
C THR A 137 -3.05 8.24 7.42
N TYR A 138 -3.98 9.19 7.63
CA TYR A 138 -4.19 9.78 8.96
C TYR A 138 -4.71 8.78 9.98
N ARG A 139 -5.63 7.91 9.56
CA ARG A 139 -6.17 6.86 10.44
C ARG A 139 -5.05 5.94 10.94
N GLU A 140 -4.16 5.49 10.06
CA GLU A 140 -3.04 4.63 10.46
C GLU A 140 -2.03 5.35 11.36
N MET A 141 -1.71 6.62 11.08
CA MET A 141 -0.86 7.44 11.95
C MET A 141 -1.46 7.58 13.36
N GLU A 142 -2.76 7.91 13.47
CA GLU A 142 -3.44 8.02 14.76
C GLU A 142 -3.45 6.69 15.52
N LEU A 143 -3.72 5.57 14.83
CA LEU A 143 -3.69 4.24 15.44
C LEU A 143 -2.29 3.86 15.95
N ALA A 144 -1.24 4.12 15.16
CA ALA A 144 0.13 3.85 15.55
C ALA A 144 0.55 4.69 16.77
N LEU A 145 0.28 6.00 16.76
CA LEU A 145 0.56 6.88 17.89
C LEU A 145 -0.17 6.40 19.16
N GLN A 146 -1.45 6.06 19.05
CA GLN A 146 -2.21 5.54 20.19
C GLN A 146 -1.64 4.23 20.74
N LYS A 147 -1.20 3.31 19.87
CA LYS A 147 -0.53 2.07 20.30
C LYS A 147 0.76 2.35 21.06
N VAL A 148 1.60 3.27 20.58
CA VAL A 148 2.88 3.62 21.23
C VAL A 148 2.66 4.36 22.55
N ILE A 149 1.69 5.27 22.62
CA ILE A 149 1.33 5.99 23.86
C ILE A 149 0.85 5.02 24.93
N LYS A 150 -0.03 4.07 24.56
CA LYS A 150 -0.62 3.08 25.47
C LYS A 150 0.29 1.91 25.81
N ALA A 151 1.45 1.79 25.16
CA ALA A 151 2.38 0.69 25.42
C ALA A 151 2.92 0.75 26.85
N GLU A 152 2.86 -0.39 27.54
CA GLU A 152 3.31 -0.61 28.91
C GLU A 152 4.05 -1.93 28.99
N GLU A 153 5.10 -1.97 29.83
CA GLU A 153 5.84 -3.18 30.19
C GLU A 153 6.31 -4.03 28.99
N ASN A 154 6.66 -3.38 27.88
CA ASN A 154 7.11 -4.07 26.67
C ASN A 154 8.16 -3.26 25.91
N ARG A 155 8.74 -3.88 24.89
CA ARG A 155 9.80 -3.27 24.08
C ARG A 155 9.40 -1.95 23.42
N VAL A 156 8.12 -1.77 23.07
CA VAL A 156 7.62 -0.53 22.48
C VAL A 156 7.67 0.62 23.49
N ALA A 157 7.33 0.37 24.75
CA ALA A 157 7.45 1.35 25.83
C ALA A 157 8.92 1.74 26.06
N GLU A 158 9.83 0.77 26.09
CA GLU A 158 11.26 1.03 26.27
C GLU A 158 11.84 1.87 25.13
N LEU A 159 11.51 1.53 23.88
CA LEU A 159 11.98 2.27 22.71
C LEU A 159 11.38 3.68 22.66
N ARG A 160 10.11 3.85 23.05
CA ARG A 160 9.49 5.19 23.19
C ARG A 160 10.30 6.07 24.14
N GLU A 161 10.60 5.57 25.34
CA GLU A 161 11.35 6.31 26.36
C GLU A 161 12.78 6.60 25.92
N THR A 162 13.42 5.64 25.23
CA THR A 162 14.78 5.78 24.70
C THR A 162 14.84 6.82 23.58
N LEU A 163 13.94 6.75 22.61
CA LEU A 163 13.91 7.65 21.44
C LEU A 163 13.51 9.09 21.81
N LEU A 164 12.72 9.28 22.86
CA LEU A 164 12.27 10.59 23.34
C LEU A 164 13.11 11.14 24.50
N GLY A 165 14.21 10.46 24.84
CA GLY A 165 15.24 10.96 25.76
C GLY A 165 14.94 10.82 27.25
N GLU A 166 13.97 9.99 27.64
CA GLU A 166 13.69 9.67 29.04
C GLU A 166 14.58 8.57 29.60
N ARG A 167 15.07 7.68 28.71
CA ARG A 167 15.94 6.55 29.05
C ARG A 167 17.19 6.59 28.17
N ALA A 168 18.34 6.26 28.75
CA ALA A 168 19.56 6.07 27.97
C ALA A 168 19.49 4.73 27.20
N PRO A 169 20.00 4.68 25.95
CA PRO A 169 20.06 3.43 25.22
C PRO A 169 21.02 2.44 25.89
N LEU A 170 20.77 1.16 25.68
CA LEU A 170 21.63 0.05 26.06
C LEU A 170 23.02 0.21 25.43
N ALA A 171 24.03 -0.25 26.17
CA ALA A 171 25.40 -0.28 25.69
C ALA A 171 25.52 -1.15 24.43
N LEU A 172 26.47 -0.78 23.55
CA LEU A 172 26.77 -1.55 22.35
C LEU A 172 27.16 -2.98 22.72
N ALA A 173 26.53 -3.95 22.07
CA ALA A 173 26.82 -5.36 22.27
C ALA A 173 28.27 -5.69 21.85
N GLU A 174 28.87 -6.63 22.58
CA GLU A 174 30.10 -7.30 22.18
C GLU A 174 29.74 -8.38 21.15
N LYS A 175 29.65 -7.97 19.88
CA LYS A 175 29.52 -8.90 18.74
C LYS A 175 30.85 -8.98 17.98
N PRO A 176 31.22 -10.16 17.45
CA PRO A 176 32.40 -10.27 16.59
C PRO A 176 32.27 -9.31 15.39
N ALA A 177 33.40 -8.76 14.95
CA ALA A 177 33.41 -7.72 13.94
C ALA A 177 32.68 -8.17 12.66
N ALA A 178 31.87 -7.29 12.08
CA ALA A 178 31.15 -7.49 10.80
C ALA A 178 32.08 -7.71 9.57
N GLN A 179 33.39 -7.87 9.79
CA GLN A 179 34.40 -8.13 8.76
C GLN A 179 34.20 -9.46 8.03
N ASN A 180 33.40 -10.37 8.60
CA ASN A 180 33.04 -11.64 7.97
C ASN A 180 31.81 -11.54 7.04
N GLU A 181 31.19 -10.36 6.92
CA GLU A 181 30.10 -10.18 5.95
C GLU A 181 30.65 -10.21 4.51
N PRO A 182 30.07 -11.03 3.62
CA PRO A 182 30.45 -11.02 2.23
C PRO A 182 30.31 -9.62 1.64
N HIS A 183 31.37 -9.20 0.94
CA HIS A 183 31.53 -7.88 0.32
C HIS A 183 31.78 -6.69 1.26
N ALA A 184 32.15 -6.92 2.54
CA ALA A 184 32.65 -5.85 3.41
C ALA A 184 33.83 -5.07 2.77
N GLY A 185 34.63 -5.71 1.91
CA GLY A 185 35.72 -5.08 1.17
C GLY A 185 35.30 -4.06 0.10
N LEU A 186 34.00 -3.91 -0.19
CA LEU A 186 33.48 -2.87 -1.09
C LEU A 186 33.12 -1.56 -0.36
N LEU A 187 33.17 -1.55 0.98
CA LEU A 187 32.87 -0.39 1.80
C LEU A 187 34.15 0.37 2.16
N ASN A 188 34.07 1.70 2.18
CA ASN A 188 35.15 2.51 2.73
C ASN A 188 35.15 2.46 4.28
N GLY A 189 36.18 3.04 4.91
CA GLY A 189 36.34 2.98 6.36
C GLY A 189 35.15 3.53 7.15
N SER A 190 34.56 4.66 6.74
CA SER A 190 33.42 5.25 7.45
C SER A 190 32.13 4.45 7.28
N GLN A 191 31.93 3.83 6.11
CA GLN A 191 30.81 2.94 5.86
C GLN A 191 30.94 1.63 6.66
N LEU A 192 32.16 1.10 6.79
CA LEU A 192 32.44 -0.08 7.60
C LEU A 192 32.23 0.20 9.10
N GLU A 193 32.66 1.36 9.58
CA GLU A 193 32.40 1.81 10.95
C GLU A 193 30.89 1.95 11.21
N ALA A 194 30.15 2.57 10.28
CA ALA A 194 28.70 2.68 10.37
C ALA A 194 28.02 1.29 10.43
N LEU A 195 28.46 0.34 9.60
CA LEU A 195 27.97 -1.04 9.63
C LEU A 195 28.22 -1.71 10.98
N GLN A 196 29.43 -1.57 11.53
CA GLN A 196 29.79 -2.14 12.83
C GLN A 196 28.93 -1.54 13.97
N ASN A 197 28.69 -0.23 13.94
CA ASN A 197 27.86 0.43 14.94
C ASN A 197 26.41 -0.05 14.88
N VAL A 198 25.84 -0.25 13.68
CA VAL A 198 24.49 -0.81 13.54
C VAL A 198 24.39 -2.22 14.09
N VAL A 199 25.32 -3.11 13.71
CA VAL A 199 25.29 -4.52 14.16
C VAL A 199 25.39 -4.64 15.68
N ARG A 200 26.13 -3.72 16.32
CA ARG A 200 26.34 -3.70 17.78
C ARG A 200 25.26 -2.94 18.54
N ALA A 201 24.44 -2.12 17.89
CA ALA A 201 23.39 -1.37 18.56
C ALA A 201 22.27 -2.31 19.02
N ALA A 202 21.92 -2.26 20.30
CA ALA A 202 20.83 -3.05 20.87
C ALA A 202 19.46 -2.34 20.78
N ASP A 203 19.44 -1.01 20.85
CA ASP A 203 18.21 -0.20 20.80
C ASP A 203 18.02 0.53 19.48
N VAL A 204 18.93 1.45 19.16
CA VAL A 204 18.82 2.33 18.00
C VAL A 204 20.20 2.71 17.47
N ALA A 205 20.32 2.82 16.15
CA ALA A 205 21.50 3.36 15.47
C ALA A 205 21.05 4.36 14.40
N PHE A 206 21.79 5.46 14.27
CA PHE A 206 21.56 6.46 13.23
C PHE A 206 22.73 6.46 12.25
N ILE A 207 22.45 6.21 10.97
CA ILE A 207 23.43 6.42 9.90
C ILE A 207 23.15 7.78 9.26
N HIS A 208 24.07 8.72 9.46
CA HIS A 208 24.05 9.99 8.75
C HIS A 208 24.97 9.91 7.52
N GLY A 209 24.43 10.15 6.34
CA GLY A 209 25.20 10.23 5.10
C GLY A 209 24.76 11.41 4.22
N PRO A 210 25.63 12.43 4.03
CA PRO A 210 25.44 13.51 3.05
C PRO A 210 25.17 13.00 1.63
N PRO A 211 24.66 13.84 0.71
CA PRO A 211 24.43 13.46 -0.68
C PRO A 211 25.68 12.83 -1.32
N GLY A 212 25.51 11.73 -2.05
CA GLY A 212 26.62 11.04 -2.74
C GLY A 212 27.52 10.15 -1.86
N THR A 213 27.35 10.10 -0.54
CA THR A 213 28.23 9.30 0.36
C THR A 213 27.91 7.80 0.43
N GLY A 214 27.01 7.32 -0.42
CA GLY A 214 26.65 5.90 -0.47
C GLY A 214 25.77 5.41 0.68
N LYS A 215 25.02 6.30 1.37
CA LYS A 215 24.10 5.94 2.47
C LYS A 215 23.23 4.72 2.18
N THR A 216 22.58 4.66 1.02
CA THR A 216 21.72 3.53 0.64
C THR A 216 22.53 2.24 0.50
N THR A 217 23.77 2.33 0.02
CA THR A 217 24.69 1.18 -0.04
C THR A 217 25.10 0.72 1.35
N THR A 218 25.42 1.64 2.26
CA THR A 218 25.72 1.29 3.67
C THR A 218 24.50 0.65 4.35
N LEU A 219 23.32 1.24 4.15
CA LEU A 219 22.07 0.77 4.73
C LEU A 219 21.69 -0.62 4.22
N SER A 220 21.79 -0.89 2.91
CA SER A 220 21.46 -2.22 2.38
C SER A 220 22.38 -3.30 2.93
N ARG A 221 23.67 -3.00 3.12
CA ARG A 221 24.63 -3.92 3.75
C ARG A 221 24.30 -4.18 5.21
N ALA A 222 23.91 -3.14 5.95
CA ALA A 222 23.47 -3.28 7.34
C ALA A 222 22.22 -4.15 7.45
N ILE A 223 21.22 -3.92 6.59
CA ILE A 223 20.00 -4.74 6.53
C ILE A 223 20.33 -6.21 6.26
N VAL A 224 21.22 -6.50 5.31
CA VAL A 224 21.66 -7.89 5.03
C VAL A 224 22.29 -8.54 6.26
N ALA A 225 23.20 -7.84 6.94
CA ALA A 225 23.86 -8.36 8.13
C ALA A 225 22.85 -8.68 9.25
N ILE A 226 21.90 -7.76 9.51
CA ILE A 226 20.85 -7.97 10.52
C ILE A 226 19.89 -9.07 10.10
N ALA A 227 19.45 -9.13 8.84
CA ALA A 227 18.55 -10.17 8.34
C ALA A 227 19.16 -11.57 8.48
N ARG A 228 20.48 -11.71 8.29
CA ARG A 228 21.17 -12.99 8.50
C ARG A 228 21.33 -13.36 9.97
N ALA A 229 21.53 -12.37 10.84
CA ALA A 229 21.68 -12.60 12.27
C ALA A 229 20.35 -12.89 12.97
N GLU A 230 19.29 -12.16 12.63
CA GLU A 230 17.99 -12.19 13.31
C GLU A 230 16.90 -12.94 12.51
N GLY A 231 17.21 -13.40 11.30
CA GLY A 231 16.33 -14.20 10.43
C GLY A 231 15.36 -13.38 9.57
N GLN A 232 14.84 -12.26 10.09
CA GLN A 232 13.90 -11.41 9.36
C GLN A 232 14.00 -9.94 9.79
N VAL A 233 13.81 -9.01 8.83
CA VAL A 233 13.78 -7.56 9.07
C VAL A 233 12.59 -6.88 8.40
N LEU A 234 12.04 -5.88 9.08
CA LEU A 234 11.08 -4.93 8.50
C LEU A 234 11.83 -3.69 8.02
N VAL A 235 11.68 -3.35 6.74
CA VAL A 235 12.34 -2.23 6.08
C VAL A 235 11.29 -1.23 5.62
N CYS A 236 11.26 -0.05 6.25
CA CYS A 236 10.30 1.00 5.94
C CYS A 236 10.98 2.22 5.29
N ALA A 237 10.30 2.89 4.37
CA ALA A 237 10.72 4.20 3.85
C ALA A 237 9.50 5.06 3.49
N PRO A 238 9.57 6.41 3.65
CA PRO A 238 8.40 7.27 3.53
C PRO A 238 7.85 7.41 2.10
N SER A 239 8.53 6.89 1.08
CA SER A 239 8.07 6.94 -0.32
C SER A 239 8.23 5.59 -0.99
N ASN A 240 7.29 5.24 -1.87
CA ASN A 240 7.34 3.98 -2.62
C ASN A 240 8.65 3.85 -3.42
N ALA A 241 9.08 4.93 -4.06
CA ALA A 241 10.35 4.94 -4.81
C ALA A 241 11.56 4.61 -3.92
N ALA A 242 11.59 5.09 -2.67
CA ALA A 242 12.68 4.76 -1.75
C ALA A 242 12.61 3.29 -1.32
N VAL A 243 11.41 2.74 -1.10
CA VAL A 243 11.23 1.32 -0.80
C VAL A 243 11.69 0.46 -1.98
N ASP A 244 11.31 0.82 -3.21
CA ASP A 244 11.62 0.03 -4.39
C ASP A 244 13.15 0.00 -4.65
N VAL A 245 13.84 1.13 -4.46
CA VAL A 245 15.32 1.18 -4.49
C VAL A 245 15.95 0.24 -3.45
N LEU A 246 15.36 0.11 -2.27
CA LEU A 246 15.83 -0.83 -1.25
C LEU A 246 15.51 -2.27 -1.64
N VAL A 247 14.33 -2.55 -2.17
CA VAL A 247 13.94 -3.89 -2.65
C VAL A 247 14.91 -4.37 -3.72
N GLU A 248 15.21 -3.56 -4.73
CA GLU A 248 16.16 -3.88 -5.80
C GLU A 248 17.53 -4.22 -5.22
N LYS A 249 18.08 -3.35 -4.37
CA LYS A 249 19.40 -3.60 -3.76
C LYS A 249 19.43 -4.82 -2.86
N LEU A 250 18.38 -5.10 -2.08
CA LEU A 250 18.35 -6.25 -1.19
C LEU A 250 18.19 -7.56 -1.97
N ASP A 251 17.46 -7.53 -3.08
CA ASP A 251 17.32 -8.67 -4.00
C ASP A 251 18.64 -8.97 -4.73
N GLU A 252 19.34 -7.93 -5.22
CA GLU A 252 20.69 -8.07 -5.80
C GLU A 252 21.70 -8.66 -4.82
N LEU A 253 21.50 -8.42 -3.51
CA LEU A 253 22.31 -8.97 -2.43
C LEU A 253 21.87 -10.38 -1.99
N GLY A 254 20.87 -10.95 -2.65
CA GLY A 254 20.42 -12.32 -2.48
C GLY A 254 19.50 -12.55 -1.28
N LEU A 255 18.87 -11.51 -0.73
CA LEU A 255 17.83 -11.71 0.29
C LEU A 255 16.50 -12.12 -0.35
N ASN A 256 15.74 -12.96 0.36
CA ASN A 256 14.34 -13.19 0.02
C ASN A 256 13.49 -11.98 0.45
N VAL A 257 13.23 -11.07 -0.49
CA VAL A 257 12.50 -9.81 -0.23
C VAL A 257 11.01 -9.93 -0.61
N VAL A 258 10.13 -9.48 0.29
CA VAL A 258 8.70 -9.29 0.03
C VAL A 258 8.36 -7.80 0.14
N ARG A 259 7.79 -7.22 -0.92
CA ARG A 259 7.33 -5.83 -0.98
C ARG A 259 5.82 -5.77 -0.69
N ILE A 260 5.44 -5.18 0.44
CA ILE A 260 4.03 -4.91 0.79
C ILE A 260 3.66 -3.53 0.28
N GLY A 261 2.64 -3.44 -0.56
CA GLY A 261 2.13 -2.19 -1.10
C GLY A 261 1.29 -2.44 -2.34
N HIS A 262 0.49 -1.46 -2.74
CA HIS A 262 -0.34 -1.58 -3.92
C HIS A 262 0.56 -1.69 -5.18
N PRO A 263 0.42 -2.71 -6.06
CA PRO A 263 1.27 -2.88 -7.25
C PRO A 263 1.36 -1.64 -8.16
N ALA A 264 0.25 -0.90 -8.28
CA ALA A 264 0.16 0.47 -8.80
C ALA A 264 1.31 1.42 -8.43
N ARG A 265 1.88 1.26 -7.23
CA ARG A 265 2.88 2.16 -6.66
C ARG A 265 4.30 1.60 -6.77
N VAL A 266 4.53 0.58 -7.60
CA VAL A 266 5.75 -0.24 -7.60
C VAL A 266 6.40 -0.26 -8.99
N THR A 267 7.74 -0.29 -9.07
CA THR A 267 8.49 -0.40 -10.33
C THR A 267 8.34 -1.79 -10.99
N GLU A 268 8.56 -1.89 -12.30
CA GLU A 268 8.48 -3.17 -13.04
C GLU A 268 9.47 -4.22 -12.48
N HIS A 269 10.69 -3.80 -12.12
CA HIS A 269 11.71 -4.66 -11.53
C HIS A 269 11.31 -5.21 -10.16
N THR A 270 10.55 -4.43 -9.38
CA THR A 270 10.11 -4.81 -8.03
C THR A 270 8.72 -5.42 -8.00
N LEU A 271 7.96 -5.38 -9.11
CA LEU A 271 6.63 -5.97 -9.24
C LEU A 271 6.62 -7.45 -8.86
N SER A 272 7.62 -8.22 -9.34
CA SER A 272 7.79 -9.65 -9.02
C SER A 272 8.01 -9.92 -7.54
N LYS A 273 8.45 -8.91 -6.77
CA LYS A 273 8.69 -8.99 -5.33
C LYS A 273 7.48 -8.55 -4.51
N THR A 274 6.44 -8.00 -5.14
CA THR A 274 5.21 -7.62 -4.44
C THR A 274 4.51 -8.82 -3.82
N LEU A 275 3.84 -8.61 -2.69
CA LEU A 275 3.04 -9.66 -2.05
C LEU A 275 2.01 -10.25 -3.02
N ASP A 276 1.29 -9.40 -3.75
CA ASP A 276 0.28 -9.82 -4.74
C ASP A 276 0.89 -10.70 -5.85
N ALA A 277 2.05 -10.34 -6.40
CA ALA A 277 2.72 -11.15 -7.42
C ALA A 277 3.23 -12.48 -6.85
N ARG A 278 3.73 -12.48 -5.62
CA ARG A 278 4.18 -13.72 -4.96
C ARG A 278 3.04 -14.65 -4.59
N ILE A 279 1.88 -14.12 -4.20
CA ILE A 279 0.65 -14.90 -4.03
C ILE A 279 0.27 -15.53 -5.36
N ALA A 280 0.27 -14.77 -6.46
CA ALA A 280 -0.06 -15.29 -7.79
C ALA A 280 0.91 -16.38 -8.29
N ALA A 281 2.17 -16.33 -7.86
CA ALA A 281 3.19 -17.33 -8.17
C ALA A 281 3.20 -18.55 -7.21
N HIS A 282 2.41 -18.53 -6.15
CA HIS A 282 2.43 -19.57 -5.12
C HIS A 282 1.79 -20.88 -5.59
N ALA A 283 2.29 -22.02 -5.09
CA ALA A 283 1.84 -23.36 -5.50
C ALA A 283 0.33 -23.58 -5.30
N HIS A 284 -0.25 -22.99 -4.24
CA HIS A 284 -1.68 -23.09 -3.92
C HIS A 284 -2.56 -22.03 -4.61
N PHE A 285 -1.98 -21.12 -5.40
CA PHE A 285 -2.76 -20.08 -6.09
C PHE A 285 -3.83 -20.61 -7.07
N PRO A 286 -3.58 -21.68 -7.87
CA PRO A 286 -4.61 -22.23 -8.74
C PRO A 286 -5.85 -22.72 -7.99
N GLU A 287 -5.66 -23.26 -6.77
CA GLU A 287 -6.74 -23.68 -5.90
C GLU A 287 -7.53 -22.48 -5.36
N LEU A 288 -6.83 -21.46 -4.85
CA LEU A 288 -7.44 -20.19 -4.42
C LEU A 288 -8.28 -19.57 -5.53
N LYS A 289 -7.72 -19.50 -6.74
CA LYS A 289 -8.41 -19.00 -7.93
C LYS A 289 -9.66 -19.82 -8.28
N SER A 290 -9.60 -21.15 -8.16
CA SER A 290 -10.76 -22.02 -8.35
C SER A 290 -11.85 -21.76 -7.32
N LEU A 291 -11.51 -21.59 -6.05
CA LEU A 291 -12.47 -21.28 -4.98
C LEU A 291 -13.19 -19.94 -5.24
N ARG A 292 -12.43 -18.89 -5.55
CA ARG A 292 -12.98 -17.56 -5.91
C ARG A 292 -13.90 -17.63 -7.12
N LYS A 293 -13.50 -18.34 -8.18
CA LYS A 293 -14.33 -18.50 -9.38
C LYS A 293 -15.65 -19.22 -9.10
N ARG A 294 -15.64 -20.28 -8.29
CA ARG A 294 -16.86 -21.02 -7.91
C ARG A 294 -17.77 -20.15 -7.03
N MET A 295 -17.20 -19.43 -6.08
CA MET A 295 -17.93 -18.47 -5.25
C MET A 295 -18.68 -17.46 -6.14
N GLU A 296 -18.01 -16.90 -7.14
CA GLU A 296 -18.62 -15.90 -8.02
C GLU A 296 -19.72 -16.49 -8.91
N GLN A 297 -19.53 -17.71 -9.41
CA GLN A 297 -20.59 -18.43 -10.14
C GLN A 297 -21.85 -18.62 -9.28
N LEU A 298 -21.70 -19.01 -8.02
CA LEU A 298 -22.83 -19.19 -7.10
C LEU A 298 -23.52 -17.86 -6.76
N LYS A 299 -22.76 -16.80 -6.51
CA LYS A 299 -23.30 -15.44 -6.32
C LYS A 299 -24.07 -14.96 -7.56
N GLY A 300 -23.48 -15.12 -8.74
CA GLY A 300 -24.12 -14.77 -10.01
C GLY A 300 -25.40 -15.56 -10.27
N MET A 301 -25.42 -16.86 -9.96
CA MET A 301 -26.64 -17.67 -10.01
C MET A 301 -27.69 -17.16 -9.02
N ALA A 302 -27.31 -16.89 -7.77
CA ALA A 302 -28.21 -16.35 -6.75
C ALA A 302 -28.76 -14.95 -7.09
N GLY A 303 -28.00 -14.14 -7.83
CA GLY A 303 -28.37 -12.80 -8.30
C GLY A 303 -29.37 -12.78 -9.47
N LYS A 304 -29.42 -13.84 -10.29
CA LYS A 304 -30.34 -13.94 -11.45
C LYS A 304 -31.81 -14.13 -11.06
N TYR A 305 -32.09 -14.56 -9.83
CA TYR A 305 -33.46 -14.74 -9.34
C TYR A 305 -34.14 -13.39 -9.02
N LYS A 306 -34.89 -12.82 -9.98
CA LYS A 306 -35.61 -11.54 -9.84
C LYS A 306 -36.89 -11.65 -9.00
N LYS A 307 -36.98 -10.80 -7.96
CA LYS A 307 -38.10 -10.14 -7.23
C LYS A 307 -39.54 -10.72 -7.14
N ARG A 308 -39.90 -11.89 -7.69
CA ARG A 308 -41.31 -12.28 -7.77
C ARG A 308 -41.63 -13.74 -7.49
N PHE A 309 -41.11 -14.38 -6.43
CA PHE A 309 -41.34 -15.83 -6.28
C PHE A 309 -41.49 -16.41 -4.86
N GLY A 310 -42.12 -17.59 -4.86
CA GLY A 310 -42.60 -18.38 -3.72
C GLY A 310 -41.52 -19.17 -2.97
N HIS A 311 -41.96 -20.00 -2.02
CA HIS A 311 -41.12 -20.57 -0.94
C HIS A 311 -39.87 -21.33 -1.44
N HIS A 312 -40.01 -22.21 -2.43
CA HIS A 312 -38.90 -23.06 -2.91
C HIS A 312 -37.75 -22.28 -3.56
N GLU A 313 -38.05 -21.25 -4.35
CA GLU A 313 -37.01 -20.44 -4.99
C GLU A 313 -36.26 -19.55 -3.98
N LYS A 314 -36.95 -19.10 -2.93
CA LYS A 314 -36.32 -18.37 -1.83
C LYS A 314 -35.36 -19.26 -1.04
N GLU A 315 -35.73 -20.52 -0.86
CA GLU A 315 -34.91 -21.53 -0.19
C GLU A 315 -33.68 -21.90 -1.02
N GLN A 316 -33.84 -22.12 -2.33
CA GLN A 316 -32.72 -22.38 -3.25
C GLN A 316 -31.74 -21.20 -3.30
N ARG A 317 -32.24 -19.96 -3.35
CA ARG A 317 -31.40 -18.75 -3.28
C ARG A 317 -30.61 -18.67 -1.97
N ARG A 318 -31.25 -19.02 -0.84
CA ARG A 318 -30.57 -19.05 0.47
C ARG A 318 -29.43 -20.07 0.46
N LEU A 319 -29.67 -21.28 -0.06
CA LEU A 319 -28.66 -22.34 -0.14
C LEU A 319 -27.46 -21.91 -1.00
N LEU A 320 -27.69 -21.27 -2.15
CA LEU A 320 -26.62 -20.76 -3.02
C LEU A 320 -25.74 -19.72 -2.31
N TYR A 321 -26.34 -18.79 -1.54
CA TYR A 321 -25.56 -17.84 -0.75
C TYR A 321 -24.83 -18.49 0.42
N GLU A 322 -25.42 -19.50 1.04
CA GLU A 322 -24.80 -20.26 2.13
C GLU A 322 -23.55 -21.00 1.61
N GLU A 323 -23.67 -21.66 0.47
CA GLU A 323 -22.53 -22.32 -0.20
C GLU A 323 -21.46 -21.33 -0.66
N ALA A 324 -21.86 -20.19 -1.25
CA ALA A 324 -20.92 -19.12 -1.62
C ALA A 324 -20.17 -18.57 -0.39
N ARG A 325 -20.83 -18.49 0.77
CA ARG A 325 -20.21 -18.05 2.03
C ARG A 325 -19.20 -19.06 2.55
N LEU A 326 -19.47 -20.36 2.41
CA LEU A 326 -18.51 -21.41 2.77
C LEU A 326 -17.27 -21.35 1.86
N LEU A 327 -17.46 -21.26 0.55
CA LEU A 327 -16.35 -21.10 -0.40
C LEU A 327 -15.53 -19.84 -0.13
N LYS A 328 -16.17 -18.76 0.29
CA LYS A 328 -15.47 -17.54 0.71
C LYS A 328 -14.58 -17.81 1.93
N ALA A 329 -15.12 -18.48 2.95
CA ALA A 329 -14.34 -18.80 4.15
C ALA A 329 -13.13 -19.71 3.84
N ASP A 330 -13.30 -20.69 2.95
CA ASP A 330 -12.22 -21.55 2.49
C ASP A 330 -11.16 -20.77 1.70
N ALA A 331 -11.59 -19.85 0.82
CA ALA A 331 -10.70 -18.97 0.07
C ALA A 331 -9.92 -18.03 1.00
N ASP A 332 -10.59 -17.40 1.97
CA ASP A 332 -9.98 -16.50 2.94
C ASP A 332 -8.93 -17.25 3.80
N LEU A 333 -9.23 -18.51 4.20
CA LEU A 333 -8.29 -19.35 4.95
C LEU A 333 -7.06 -19.72 4.10
N LEU A 334 -7.28 -20.10 2.84
CA LEU A 334 -6.18 -20.45 1.93
C LEU A 334 -5.32 -19.23 1.60
N GLU A 335 -5.92 -18.08 1.36
CA GLU A 335 -5.21 -16.82 1.15
C GLU A 335 -4.39 -16.42 2.38
N PHE A 336 -4.96 -16.57 3.58
CA PHE A 336 -4.24 -16.38 4.83
C PHE A 336 -3.04 -17.33 4.96
N TYR A 337 -3.21 -18.61 4.62
CA TYR A 337 -2.11 -19.58 4.62
C TYR A 337 -0.99 -19.16 3.66
N ILE A 338 -1.33 -18.86 2.40
CA ILE A 338 -0.36 -18.44 1.38
C ILE A 338 0.39 -17.19 1.85
N THR A 339 -0.33 -16.20 2.37
CA THR A 339 0.25 -14.95 2.85
C THR A 339 1.24 -15.20 3.98
N ASN A 340 0.87 -16.02 4.98
CA ASN A 340 1.77 -16.34 6.08
C ASN A 340 2.98 -17.14 5.64
N ASP A 341 2.85 -18.09 4.70
CA ASP A 341 3.99 -18.84 4.17
C ASP A 341 5.01 -17.92 3.48
N LEU A 342 4.52 -16.99 2.67
CA LEU A 342 5.34 -15.97 2.00
C LEU A 342 6.01 -15.01 2.99
N LEU A 343 5.27 -14.55 4.01
CA LEU A 343 5.83 -13.65 5.01
C LEU A 343 6.81 -14.36 5.95
N ASN A 344 6.57 -15.61 6.34
CA ASN A 344 7.46 -16.37 7.21
C ASN A 344 8.76 -16.78 6.50
N SER A 345 8.71 -17.02 5.19
CA SER A 345 9.91 -17.33 4.40
C SER A 345 10.72 -16.08 4.02
N ALA A 346 10.15 -14.88 4.14
CA ALA A 346 10.82 -13.62 3.81
C ALA A 346 11.94 -13.29 4.81
N GLN A 347 13.09 -12.86 4.30
CA GLN A 347 14.17 -12.32 5.12
C GLN A 347 14.06 -10.80 5.27
N ALA A 348 13.47 -10.13 4.29
CA ALA A 348 13.19 -8.70 4.36
C ALA A 348 11.75 -8.43 3.89
N ILE A 349 10.97 -7.77 4.74
CA ILE A 349 9.63 -7.28 4.43
C ILE A 349 9.75 -5.77 4.23
N CYS A 350 9.48 -5.29 3.02
CA CYS A 350 9.66 -3.90 2.62
C CYS A 350 8.30 -3.22 2.44
N CYS A 351 8.05 -2.11 3.13
CA CYS A 351 6.80 -1.35 3.01
C CYS A 351 7.03 0.16 3.15
N THR A 352 6.01 0.95 2.79
CA THR A 352 6.00 2.41 3.02
C THR A 352 5.51 2.76 4.40
#